data_AF-A0A3D1CEU9-F1
#
_entry.id   AF-A0A3D1CEU9-F1
#
_cell.length_a   1.000
_cell.length_b   1.000
_cell.length_c   1.000
_cell.angle_alpha   90.00
_cell.angle_beta   90.00
_cell.angle_gamma   90.00
#
_symmetry.space_group_name_H-M   'P 1'
#
loop_
_entity.id
_entity.type
_entity.pdbx_description
1 polymer ?
#
loop_
_entity_poly.entity_id
_entity_poly.type
_entity_poly.pdbx_seq_one_letter_code
_entity_poly.pdbx_strand_id
1 'polypeptide(L)'
;QTGSIRIRASFPNTDDRLLPGLFARIKLVGSDSYKGILIDEKAIGTDLNNKFVLVVNADNQLEYRAVKLGEKVNGLRIVREGLSANDKIVVNGLQRVMPNIQIEPKLVDMATKEQLAGLRKAQQLLDKTSTSLAAESDSSADQG
;
A
#
# COMPACT_ATOMS: atom_id res chain seq x y z
N GLN A 1 7.20 -30.30 -1.37
CA GLN A 1 6.16 -29.74 -2.26
C GLN A 1 6.40 -28.25 -2.37
N THR A 2 6.66 -27.72 -3.57
CA THR A 2 6.69 -26.28 -3.80
C THR A 2 5.24 -25.80 -3.87
N GLY A 3 4.84 -24.82 -3.06
CA GLY A 3 3.46 -24.31 -3.01
C GLY A 3 3.10 -23.53 -4.29
N SER A 4 3.02 -24.22 -5.42
CA SER A 4 2.79 -23.61 -6.73
C SER A 4 1.42 -24.01 -7.27
N ILE A 5 0.64 -23.01 -7.69
CA ILE A 5 -0.65 -23.18 -8.36
C ILE A 5 -0.41 -23.12 -9.87
N ARG A 6 -0.96 -24.07 -10.63
CA ARG A 6 -0.92 -24.05 -12.09
C ARG A 6 -2.10 -23.24 -12.61
N ILE A 7 -1.82 -22.22 -13.42
CA ILE A 7 -2.82 -21.37 -14.06
C ILE A 7 -2.61 -21.47 -15.58
N ARG A 8 -3.70 -21.50 -16.33
CA ARG A 8 -3.70 -21.40 -17.80
C ARG A 8 -4.36 -20.08 -18.19
N ALA A 9 -3.74 -19.32 -19.09
CA ALA A 9 -4.27 -18.08 -19.64
C ALA A 9 -4.12 -18.11 -21.16
N SER A 10 -5.06 -17.50 -21.87
CA SER A 10 -5.05 -17.34 -23.32
C SER A 10 -4.84 -15.86 -23.65
N PHE A 11 -3.95 -15.58 -24.60
CA PHE A 11 -3.66 -14.23 -25.07
C PHE A 11 -3.64 -14.21 -26.60
N PRO A 12 -4.10 -13.12 -27.23
CA PRO A 12 -3.91 -12.92 -28.66
C PRO A 12 -2.41 -12.78 -28.99
N ASN A 13 -1.97 -13.46 -30.05
CA ASN A 13 -0.59 -13.41 -30.56
C ASN A 13 -0.59 -13.08 -32.06
N THR A 14 -1.31 -12.02 -32.45
CA THR A 14 -1.50 -11.63 -33.86
C THR A 14 -0.19 -11.27 -34.58
N ASP A 15 0.81 -10.83 -33.82
CA ASP A 15 2.11 -10.38 -34.34
C ASP A 15 3.21 -11.46 -34.23
N ASP A 16 2.85 -12.70 -33.86
CA ASP A 16 3.75 -13.85 -33.68
C ASP A 16 4.94 -13.62 -32.71
N ARG A 17 4.81 -12.69 -31.77
CA ARG A 17 5.89 -12.30 -30.84
C ARG A 17 6.07 -13.27 -29.67
N LEU A 18 5.04 -14.05 -29.34
CA LEU A 18 5.08 -15.07 -28.29
C LEU A 18 5.41 -16.44 -28.88
N LEU A 19 6.71 -16.74 -28.98
CA LEU A 19 7.19 -18.02 -29.50
C LEU A 19 7.10 -19.14 -28.44
N PRO A 20 6.81 -20.40 -28.86
CA PRO A 20 6.87 -21.56 -27.96
C PRO A 20 8.26 -21.72 -27.32
N GLY A 21 8.29 -22.02 -26.02
CA GLY A 21 9.53 -22.20 -25.25
C GLY A 21 10.07 -20.94 -24.56
N LEU A 22 9.44 -19.78 -24.78
CA LEU A 22 9.76 -18.55 -24.04
C LEU A 22 9.29 -18.60 -22.59
N PHE A 23 10.06 -17.97 -21.70
CA PHE A 23 9.64 -17.69 -20.34
C PHE A 23 9.08 -16.27 -20.26
N ALA A 24 7.88 -16.12 -19.68
CA ALA A 24 7.29 -14.83 -19.38
C ALA A 24 7.15 -14.66 -17.86
N ARG A 25 7.32 -13.43 -17.37
CA ARG A 25 7.02 -13.05 -16.00
C ARG A 25 5.73 -12.24 -15.99
N ILE A 26 4.66 -12.83 -15.48
CA ILE A 26 3.36 -12.19 -15.36
C ILE A 26 3.21 -11.64 -13.94
N LYS A 27 2.80 -10.37 -13.83
CA LYS A 27 2.35 -9.79 -12.55
C LYS A 27 0.84 -9.68 -12.60
N LEU A 28 0.17 -10.41 -11.71
CA LEU A 28 -1.28 -10.34 -11.56
C LEU A 28 -1.61 -9.41 -10.39
N VAL A 29 -2.50 -8.44 -10.60
CA VAL A 29 -3.02 -7.59 -9.53
C VAL A 29 -4.19 -8.34 -8.90
N GLY A 30 -4.02 -8.78 -7.65
CA GLY A 30 -4.97 -9.68 -6.97
C GLY A 30 -6.15 -9.01 -6.28
N SER A 31 -6.23 -7.68 -6.28
CA SER A 31 -7.31 -6.93 -5.63
C SER A 31 -7.47 -5.55 -6.25
N ASP A 32 -8.67 -5.01 -6.21
CA ASP A 32 -8.95 -3.63 -6.62
C ASP A 32 -8.17 -2.60 -5.79
N SER A 33 -7.99 -1.41 -6.37
CA SER A 33 -7.43 -0.25 -5.68
C SER A 33 -8.33 0.10 -4.50
N TYR A 34 -7.78 0.12 -3.29
CA TYR A 34 -8.50 0.51 -2.09
C TYR A 34 -7.89 1.77 -1.50
N LYS A 35 -8.75 2.60 -0.89
CA LYS A 35 -8.30 3.77 -0.13
C LYS A 35 -7.62 3.28 1.15
N GLY A 36 -6.32 3.49 1.24
CA GLY A 36 -5.51 3.16 2.41
C GLY A 36 -4.83 4.40 2.97
N ILE A 37 -4.55 4.39 4.27
CA ILE A 37 -3.75 5.43 4.93
C ILE A 37 -2.28 5.03 4.79
N LEU A 38 -1.44 5.94 4.32
CA LEU A 38 0.00 5.73 4.19
C LEU A 38 0.71 6.44 5.34
N ILE A 39 1.55 5.69 6.07
CA ILE A 39 2.36 6.23 7.16
C ILE A 39 3.85 5.89 6.96
N ASP A 40 4.74 6.71 7.49
CA ASP A 40 6.17 6.41 7.56
C ASP A 40 6.37 5.22 8.51
N GLU A 41 7.23 4.28 8.12
CA GLU A 41 7.55 3.11 8.94
C GLU A 41 8.13 3.47 10.31
N LYS A 42 8.77 4.63 10.44
CA LYS A 42 9.30 5.13 11.72
C LYS A 42 8.21 5.40 12.75
N ALA A 43 6.98 5.66 12.33
CA ALA A 43 5.85 5.87 13.21
C ALA A 43 5.29 4.57 13.81
N ILE A 44 5.74 3.41 13.32
CA ILE A 44 5.21 2.11 13.70
C ILE A 44 6.00 1.54 14.88
N GLY A 45 5.32 1.46 16.01
CA GLY A 45 5.75 0.68 17.16
C GLY A 45 5.45 -0.81 16.98
N THR A 46 6.30 -1.65 17.59
CA THR A 46 6.02 -3.08 17.75
C THR A 46 6.00 -3.38 19.25
N ASP A 47 4.89 -3.95 19.72
CA ASP A 47 4.75 -4.43 21.08
C ASP A 47 4.46 -5.94 21.05
N LEU A 48 5.45 -6.74 21.43
CA LEU A 48 5.48 -8.20 21.24
C LEU A 48 5.07 -8.57 19.80
N ASN A 49 3.83 -9.01 19.60
CA ASN A 49 3.29 -9.45 18.32
C ASN A 49 2.39 -8.40 17.65
N ASN A 50 2.07 -7.31 18.33
CA ASN A 50 1.15 -6.28 17.86
C ASN A 50 1.90 -5.11 17.23
N LYS A 51 1.29 -4.52 16.21
CA LYS A 51 1.74 -3.26 15.59
C LYS A 51 0.87 -2.13 16.08
N PHE A 52 1.49 -1.01 16.42
CA PHE A 52 0.79 0.14 16.94
C PHE A 52 1.40 1.44 16.46
N VAL A 53 0.63 2.51 16.61
CA VAL A 53 1.10 3.89 16.47
C VAL A 53 0.66 4.68 17.70
N LEU A 54 1.36 5.78 17.96
CA LEU A 54 0.94 6.74 18.96
C LEU A 54 0.24 7.90 18.28
N VAL A 55 -1.01 8.13 18.65
CA VAL A 55 -1.83 9.23 18.12
C VAL A 55 -1.84 10.37 19.13
N VAL A 56 -1.76 11.60 18.64
CA VAL A 56 -1.85 12.81 19.45
C VAL A 56 -3.31 13.26 19.46
N ASN A 57 -3.92 13.28 20.64
CA ASN A 57 -5.29 13.75 20.81
C ASN A 57 -5.39 15.28 20.89
N ALA A 58 -6.60 15.81 21.06
CA ALA A 58 -6.85 17.26 21.12
C ALA A 58 -6.16 17.94 22.31
N ASP A 59 -5.89 17.19 23.38
CA ASP A 59 -5.23 17.68 24.61
C ASP A 59 -3.70 17.56 24.55
N ASN A 60 -3.14 17.26 23.36
CA ASN A 60 -1.72 16.97 23.14
C ASN A 60 -1.18 15.82 24.00
N GLN A 61 -2.04 14.84 24.29
CA GLN A 61 -1.66 13.60 24.95
C GLN A 61 -1.53 12.46 23.93
N LEU A 62 -0.70 11.48 24.30
CA LEU A 62 -0.42 10.33 23.46
C LEU A 62 -1.34 9.18 23.80
N GLU A 63 -2.00 8.67 22.76
CA GLU A 63 -2.88 7.51 22.84
C GLU A 63 -2.28 6.36 22.04
N TYR A 64 -2.19 5.20 22.68
CA TYR A 64 -1.81 3.97 22.02
C TYR A 64 -2.94 3.50 21.10
N ARG A 65 -2.62 3.25 19.83
CA ARG A 65 -3.58 2.72 18.87
C ARG A 65 -3.00 1.54 18.13
N ALA A 66 -3.62 0.38 18.32
CA ALA A 66 -3.30 -0.82 17.54
C ALA A 66 -3.71 -0.61 16.08
N VAL A 67 -2.87 -1.06 15.15
CA VAL A 67 -3.10 -0.91 13.71
C VAL A 67 -2.89 -2.22 12.97
N LYS A 68 -3.69 -2.45 11.93
CA LYS A 68 -3.43 -3.53 10.97
C LYS A 68 -2.66 -2.99 9.79
N LEU A 69 -1.45 -3.51 9.61
CA LEU A 69 -0.57 -3.09 8.51
C LEU A 69 -0.86 -3.88 7.24
N GLY A 70 -0.70 -3.21 6.11
CA GLY A 70 -0.68 -3.79 4.78
C GLY A 70 0.72 -3.80 4.18
N GLU A 71 0.76 -3.73 2.86
CA GLU A 71 2.00 -3.74 2.10
C GLU A 71 2.82 -2.45 2.30
N LYS A 72 4.11 -2.56 2.02
CA LYS A 72 5.04 -1.44 1.99
C LYS A 72 5.12 -0.92 0.56
N VAL A 73 4.97 0.39 0.39
CA VAL A 73 5.03 1.06 -0.92
C VAL A 73 5.91 2.31 -0.80
N ASN A 74 6.99 2.35 -1.58
CA ASN A 74 7.92 3.51 -1.66
C ASN A 74 8.43 4.02 -0.30
N GLY A 75 8.69 3.12 0.64
CA GLY A 75 9.18 3.47 1.98
C GLY A 75 8.08 3.85 2.98
N LEU A 76 6.82 3.91 2.54
CA LEU A 76 5.66 4.07 3.40
C LEU A 76 4.99 2.71 3.62
N ARG A 77 4.20 2.63 4.69
CA ARG A 77 3.39 1.46 5.03
C ARG A 77 1.92 1.80 4.90
N ILE A 78 1.17 0.91 4.26
CA ILE A 78 -0.29 1.01 4.24
C ILE A 78 -0.84 0.57 5.60
N VAL A 79 -1.76 1.34 6.15
CA VAL A 79 -2.60 0.95 7.29
C VAL A 79 -3.98 0.62 6.79
N ARG A 80 -4.41 -0.63 7.04
CA ARG A 80 -5.72 -1.16 6.63
C ARG A 80 -6.81 -0.80 7.64
N GLU A 81 -6.47 -0.83 8.93
CA GLU A 81 -7.41 -0.55 10.02
C GLU A 81 -6.70 0.12 11.19
N GLY A 82 -7.45 0.90 11.97
CA GLY A 82 -6.99 1.52 13.22
C GLY A 82 -6.52 2.96 13.11
N LEU A 83 -6.62 3.59 11.93
CA LEU A 83 -6.34 5.01 11.75
C LEU A 83 -7.39 5.68 10.87
N SER A 84 -7.55 6.99 11.06
CA SER A 84 -8.31 7.89 10.21
C SER A 84 -7.39 8.87 9.47
N ALA A 85 -7.83 9.38 8.33
CA ALA A 85 -7.01 10.27 7.49
C ALA A 85 -6.64 11.60 8.18
N ASN A 86 -7.38 12.01 9.21
CA ASN A 86 -7.17 13.24 9.96
C ASN A 86 -6.37 13.04 11.26
N ASP A 87 -5.94 11.80 11.55
CA ASP A 87 -5.21 11.51 12.78
C ASP A 87 -3.78 12.06 12.72
N LYS A 88 -3.35 12.69 13.82
CA LYS A 88 -1.97 13.13 13.99
C LYS A 88 -1.19 12.04 14.71
N ILE A 89 -0.15 11.51 14.08
CA ILE A 89 0.65 10.42 14.64
C ILE A 89 2.07 10.87 14.95
N VAL A 90 2.69 10.23 15.95
CA VAL A 90 4.08 10.45 16.30
C VAL A 90 4.97 9.66 15.34
N VAL A 91 5.84 10.37 14.63
CA VAL A 91 6.76 9.79 13.63
C VAL A 91 8.17 9.62 14.18
N ASN A 92 8.57 10.56 15.04
CA ASN A 92 9.91 10.62 15.61
C ASN A 92 9.81 10.62 17.13
N GLY A 93 10.79 10.00 17.80
CA GLY A 93 10.88 10.05 19.26
C GLY A 93 10.03 9.03 20.01
N LEU A 94 9.60 7.94 19.37
CA LEU A 94 8.85 6.84 20.01
C LEU A 94 9.52 6.26 21.27
N GLN A 95 10.84 6.35 21.37
CA GLN A 95 11.60 5.88 22.55
C GLN A 95 11.54 6.86 23.75
N ARG A 96 11.19 8.13 23.49
CA ARG A 96 11.25 9.22 24.48
C ARG A 96 9.88 9.54 25.08
N VAL A 97 8.85 8.84 24.62
CA VAL A 97 7.45 9.08 25.00
C VAL A 97 7.00 7.98 25.97
N MET A 98 6.64 8.40 27.18
CA MET A 98 5.99 7.54 28.17
C MET A 98 4.48 7.83 28.17
N PRO A 99 3.64 6.85 28.56
CA PRO A 99 2.21 7.09 28.77
C PRO A 99 1.98 8.27 29.74
N ASN A 100 0.95 9.07 29.50
CA ASN A 100 0.54 10.23 30.31
C ASN A 100 1.49 11.44 30.35
N ILE A 101 2.43 11.56 29.40
CA ILE A 101 3.23 12.78 29.24
C ILE A 101 2.56 13.72 28.23
N GLN A 102 2.35 14.97 28.63
CA GLN A 102 1.95 16.04 27.72
C GLN A 102 3.13 16.39 26.82
N ILE A 103 2.92 16.37 25.51
CA ILE A 103 3.96 16.69 24.53
C ILE A 103 3.68 18.01 23.84
N GLU A 104 4.72 18.64 23.29
CA GLU A 104 4.59 19.75 22.37
C GLU A 104 4.87 19.24 20.95
N PRO A 105 3.84 18.85 20.18
CA PRO A 105 4.04 18.23 18.87
C PRO A 105 4.53 19.25 17.84
N LYS A 106 5.60 18.91 17.13
CA LYS A 106 6.02 19.63 15.92
C LYS A 106 5.49 18.88 14.70
N LEU A 107 4.62 19.55 13.94
CA LEU A 107 4.05 18.98 12.72
C LEU A 107 5.15 18.80 11.67
N VAL A 108 5.22 17.60 11.12
CA VAL A 108 6.11 17.23 10.02
C VAL A 108 5.28 16.56 8.94
N ASP A 109 5.66 16.76 7.69
CA ASP A 109 5.02 16.09 6.57
C ASP A 109 5.27 14.58 6.64
N MET A 110 4.21 13.80 6.41
CA MET A 110 4.26 12.34 6.53
C MET A 110 5.12 11.67 5.44
N ALA A 111 5.19 12.29 4.28
CA ALA A 111 5.95 11.83 3.14
C ALA A 111 6.52 13.03 2.39
N THR A 112 7.68 12.85 1.76
CA THR A 112 8.26 13.91 0.92
C THR A 112 7.43 14.12 -0.34
N LYS A 113 7.52 15.32 -0.93
CA LYS A 113 6.84 15.63 -2.20
C LYS A 113 7.23 14.65 -3.32
N GLU A 114 8.48 14.21 -3.33
CA GLU A 114 9.02 13.23 -4.28
C GLU A 114 8.38 11.86 -4.11
N GLN A 115 8.24 11.38 -2.86
CA GLN A 115 7.55 10.11 -2.57
C GLN A 115 6.09 10.17 -3.03
N LEU A 116 5.38 11.27 -2.76
CA LEU A 116 4.00 11.47 -3.19
C LEU A 116 3.87 11.49 -4.72
N ALA A 117 4.80 12.15 -5.42
CA ALA A 117 4.82 12.17 -6.88
C ALA A 117 5.06 10.77 -7.46
N GLY A 118 5.99 10.01 -6.89
CA GLY A 118 6.27 8.63 -7.28
C GLY A 118 5.07 7.70 -7.09
N LEU A 119 4.36 7.82 -5.96
CA LEU A 119 3.15 7.06 -5.67
C LEU A 119 2.02 7.37 -6.66
N ARG A 120 1.77 8.65 -6.96
CA ARG A 120 0.76 9.05 -7.95
C ARG A 120 1.08 8.50 -9.34
N LYS A 121 2.34 8.60 -9.76
CA LYS A 121 2.78 8.07 -11.06
C LYS A 121 2.60 6.54 -11.12
N ALA A 122 2.95 5.82 -10.06
CA ALA A 122 2.76 4.37 -9.97
C ALA A 122 1.27 3.98 -10.06
N GLN A 123 0.40 4.69 -9.32
CA GLN A 123 -1.05 4.47 -9.38
C GLN A 123 -1.60 4.69 -10.78
N GLN A 124 -1.23 5.79 -11.45
CA GLN A 124 -1.68 6.08 -12.81
C GLN A 124 -1.27 5.02 -13.83
N LEU A 125 -0.08 4.44 -13.70
CA LEU A 125 0.38 3.36 -14.59
C LEU A 125 -0.44 2.08 -14.36
N LEU A 126 -0.74 1.75 -13.11
CA LEU A 126 -1.59 0.62 -12.77
C LEU A 126 -3.01 0.81 -13.31
N ASP A 127 -3.61 1.98 -13.10
CA ASP A 127 -4.98 2.28 -13.55
C ASP A 127 -5.10 2.26 -15.09
N LYS A 128 -4.08 2.76 -15.81
CA LYS A 128 -4.04 2.68 -17.28
C LYS A 128 -3.97 1.23 -17.75
N THR A 129 -3.13 0.43 -17.10
CA THR A 129 -2.94 -0.98 -17.46
C THR A 129 -4.18 -1.82 -17.15
N SER A 130 -4.84 -1.58 -16.01
CA SER A 130 -6.09 -2.27 -15.67
C SER A 130 -7.23 -1.89 -16.62
N THR A 131 -7.35 -0.61 -16.98
CA THR A 131 -8.36 -0.14 -17.92
C THR A 131 -8.15 -0.71 -19.33
N SER A 132 -6.91 -0.80 -19.81
CA SER A 132 -6.62 -1.43 -21.12
C SER A 132 -6.91 -2.93 -21.11
N LEU A 133 -6.56 -3.64 -20.03
CA LEU A 133 -6.85 -5.07 -19.88
C LEU A 133 -8.36 -5.35 -19.82
N ALA A 134 -9.13 -4.50 -19.12
CA ALA A 134 -10.58 -4.62 -19.05
C ALA A 134 -11.26 -4.36 -20.41
N ALA A 135 -10.78 -3.36 -21.17
CA ALA A 135 -11.29 -3.06 -22.51
C ALA A 135 -10.99 -4.19 -23.53
N GLU A 136 -9.84 -4.86 -23.41
CA GLU A 136 -9.49 -6.00 -24.26
C GLU A 136 -10.33 -7.25 -23.93
N SER A 137 -10.60 -7.53 -22.64
CA SER A 137 -11.42 -8.68 -22.23
C SER A 137 -12.87 -8.59 -22.71
N ASP A 138 -13.49 -7.40 -22.67
CA ASP A 138 -14.89 -7.23 -23.12
C ASP A 138 -15.03 -7.38 -24.64
N SER A 139 -14.02 -7.02 -25.43
CA SER A 139 -14.03 -7.21 -26.89
C SER A 139 -13.95 -8.68 -27.33
N SER A 140 -13.46 -9.56 -26.45
CA SER A 140 -13.32 -11.00 -26.70
C SER A 140 -14.55 -11.81 -26.31
N ALA A 141 -15.52 -11.21 -25.60
CA ALA A 141 -16.74 -11.87 -25.14
C ALA A 141 -17.93 -11.76 -26.12
N ASP A 142 -17.85 -10.90 -27.14
CA ASP A 142 -18.94 -10.62 -28.10
C ASP A 142 -18.75 -11.30 -29.49
N GLN A 143 -17.79 -12.23 -29.61
CA GLN A 143 -17.55 -13.01 -30.86
C GLN A 143 -17.63 -14.53 -30.66
N GLY A 144 -18.54 -15.00 -29.79
CA GLY A 144 -18.84 -16.42 -29.58
C GLY A 144 -20.21 -16.81 -30.09
#